data_AF-A0A2C9WJ95-F1
#
_entry.id   AF-A0A2C9WJ95-F1
#
_cell.length_a   1.000
_cell.length_b   1.000
_cell.length_c   1.000
_cell.angle_alpha   90.00
_cell.angle_beta   90.00
_cell.angle_gamma   90.00
#
_symmetry.space_group_name_H-M   'P 1'
#
loop_
_entity.id
_entity.type
_entity.pdbx_description
1 polymer ?
#
loop_
_entity_poly.entity_id
_entity_poly.type
_entity_poly.pdbx_seq_one_letter_code
_entity_poly.pdbx_strand_id
1 'polypeptide(L)' 'MYVELTINGKSVRALVDTGATYNFIADSMASRFELKIQADKEKIKAVNSQALNMVGVAQ' A
#
# COMPACT_ATOMS: atom_id res chain seq x y z
N MET A 1 -10.15 0.00 12.59
CA MET A 1 -9.34 -0.81 13.55
C MET A 1 -7.90 -0.81 13.08
N TYR A 2 -6.92 -0.88 13.98
CA TYR A 2 -5.50 -0.91 13.59
C TYR A 2 -4.80 -2.07 14.28
N VAL A 3 -3.85 -2.68 13.57
CA VAL A 3 -3.01 -3.77 14.10
C VAL A 3 -1.54 -3.40 13.95
N GLU A 4 -0.71 -3.88 14.88
CA GLU A 4 0.74 -3.84 14.74
C GLU A 4 1.19 -5.04 13.92
N LEU A 5 2.08 -4.80 12.96
CA LEU A 5 2.71 -5.82 12.15
C LEU A 5 4.12 -5.39 11.77
N THR A 6 4.87 -6.29 11.15
CA THR A 6 6.20 -6.01 10.62
C THR A 6 6.23 -6.15 9.10
N ILE A 7 6.88 -5.20 8.42
CA ILE A 7 7.19 -5.27 6.98
C ILE A 7 8.71 -5.21 6.86
N ASN A 8 9.32 -6.22 6.25
CA ASN A 8 10.79 -6.35 6.14
C ASN A 8 11.50 -6.13 7.48
N GLY A 9 10.97 -6.68 8.57
CA GLY A 9 11.54 -6.55 9.93
C GLY A 9 11.34 -5.20 10.61
N LYS A 10 10.67 -4.23 9.97
CA LYS A 10 10.37 -2.91 10.54
C LYS A 10 8.92 -2.87 11.01
N SER A 11 8.70 -2.46 12.27
CA SER A 11 7.35 -2.38 12.85
C SER A 11 6.53 -1.23 12.26
N VAL A 12 5.25 -1.49 12.04
CA VAL A 12 4.27 -0.52 11.52
C VAL A 12 2.88 -0.81 12.06
N ARG A 13 2.07 0.24 12.15
CA ARG A 13 0.64 0.12 12.44
C ARG A 13 -0.16 0.24 11.15
N ALA A 14 -0.93 -0.79 10.81
CA ALA A 14 -1.74 -0.83 9.59
C ALA A 14 -3.24 -0.72 9.91
N LEU A 15 -3.97 -0.02 9.04
CA LEU A 15 -5.43 0.02 9.10
C LEU A 15 -5.98 -1.33 8.65
N VAL A 16 -6.89 -1.90 9.43
CA VAL A 16 -7.66 -3.08 9.01
C VAL A 16 -8.85 -2.59 8.20
N ASP A 17 -8.77 -2.78 6.89
CA ASP A 17 -9.83 -2.50 5.91
C ASP A 17 -10.32 -3.83 5.32
N THR A 18 -11.43 -4.35 5.87
CA THR A 18 -12.02 -5.61 5.42
C THR A 18 -12.72 -5.51 4.06
N GLY A 19 -12.88 -4.29 3.52
CA GLY A 19 -13.44 -4.06 2.19
C GLY A 19 -12.42 -4.13 1.06
N ALA A 20 -11.12 -4.20 1.37
CA ALA A 20 -10.05 -4.22 0.39
C ALA A 20 -9.58 -5.65 0.08
N THR A 21 -9.54 -6.02 -1.20
CA THR A 21 -8.99 -7.31 -1.65
C THR A 21 -7.45 -7.35 -1.59
N TYR A 22 -6.81 -6.18 -1.65
CA TYR A 22 -5.36 -6.00 -1.61
C TYR A 22 -4.96 -5.02 -0.50
N ASN A 23 -3.71 -5.12 -0.06
CA ASN A 23 -3.12 -4.14 0.85
C ASN A 23 -2.60 -2.95 0.06
N PHE A 24 -2.80 -1.74 0.59
CA PHE A 24 -2.29 -0.52 0.00
C PHE A 24 -1.32 0.17 0.94
N ILE A 25 -0.27 0.74 0.36
CA ILE A 25 0.76 1.47 1.08
C ILE A 25 1.12 2.73 0.29
N ALA A 26 1.40 3.83 1.00
CA ALA A 26 1.91 5.03 0.36
C ALA A 26 3.32 4.77 -0.21
N ASP A 27 3.65 5.40 -1.33
CA ASP A 27 4.97 5.28 -1.97
C ASP A 27 6.15 5.60 -1.03
N SER A 28 5.98 6.64 -0.20
CA SER A 28 6.96 7.01 0.83
C SER A 28 7.22 5.89 1.84
N MET A 29 6.21 5.07 2.13
CA MET A 29 6.30 3.94 3.04
C MET A 29 6.91 2.72 2.35
N ALA A 30 6.62 2.48 1.07
CA ALA A 30 7.30 1.45 0.29
C ALA A 30 8.83 1.67 0.26
N SER A 31 9.25 2.93 0.06
CA SER A 31 10.67 3.33 0.15
C SER A 31 11.24 3.09 1.56
N ARG A 32 10.53 3.49 2.61
CA ARG A 32 10.94 3.28 4.01
C ARG A 32 11.14 1.80 4.35
N PHE A 33 10.33 0.92 3.78
CA PHE A 33 10.38 -0.53 4.01
C PHE A 33 11.23 -1.28 2.99
N GLU A 34 11.88 -0.58 2.05
CA GLU A 34 12.75 -1.17 1.04
C GLU A 34 12.03 -2.26 0.23
N LEU A 35 10.76 -2.01 -0.11
CA LEU A 35 9.97 -2.93 -0.93
C LEU A 35 10.47 -2.91 -2.38
N LYS A 36 10.55 -4.09 -3.00
CA LYS A 36 10.81 -4.21 -4.43
C LYS A 36 9.51 -3.99 -5.19
N ILE A 37 9.44 -2.88 -5.93
CA ILE A 37 8.25 -2.50 -6.66
C ILE A 37 8.41 -2.86 -8.15
N GLN A 38 7.46 -3.64 -8.67
CA GLN A 38 7.29 -3.85 -10.10
C GLN A 38 6.34 -2.78 -10.64
N ALA A 39 6.79 -2.02 -11.63
CA ALA A 39 5.98 -0.97 -12.24
C ALA A 39 4.69 -1.55 -12.83
N ASP A 40 3.58 -0.86 -12.58
CA ASP A 40 2.26 -1.22 -13.08
C ASP A 40 1.57 0.03 -13.66
N LYS A 41 0.65 -0.17 -14.60
CA LYS A 41 -0.14 0.89 -15.24
C LYS A 41 -1.55 1.00 -14.66
N GLU A 42 -1.88 0.20 -13.66
CA GLU A 42 -3.15 0.28 -12.95
C GLU A 42 -3.31 1.60 -12.18
N LYS A 43 -4.58 1.89 -11.85
CA LYS A 43 -4.97 3.10 -11.14
C LYS A 43 -5.78 2.73 -9.92
N ILE A 44 -5.59 3.48 -8.84
CA ILE A 44 -6.39 3.39 -7.61
C ILE A 44 -7.36 4.57 -7.53
N LYS A 45 -8.56 4.33 -7.02
CA LYS A 45 -9.58 5.37 -6.81
C LYS A 45 -10.19 5.22 -5.42
N ALA A 46 -10.29 6.35 -4.71
CA ALA A 46 -11.14 6.44 -3.53
C ALA A 46 -12.57 6.83 -3.95
N VAL A 47 -13.54 6.54 -3.08
CA VAL A 47 -14.93 6.93 -3.31
C VAL A 47 -14.99 8.45 -3.52
N ASN A 48 -15.69 8.88 -4.58
CA ASN A 48 -15.84 10.28 -4.98
C ASN A 48 -14.52 11.04 -5.28
N SER A 49 -13.41 10.34 -5.53
CA SER A 49 -12.16 10.96 -5.99
C SER A 49 -11.89 10.67 -7.47
N GLN A 50 -10.99 11.45 -8.06
CA GLN A 50 -10.34 11.05 -9.31
C GLN A 50 -9.45 9.82 -9.07
N ALA A 51 -9.29 9.00 -10.10
CA ALA A 51 -8.36 7.88 -10.07
C ALA A 51 -6.91 8.39 -10.18
N LEU A 52 -6.03 7.88 -9.33
CA LEU A 52 -4.61 8.19 -9.31
C LEU A 52 -3.83 6.99 -9.84
N ASN A 53 -2.68 7.26 -10.48
CA ASN A 53 -1.80 6.19 -10.94
C ASN A 53 -1.18 5.46 -9.75
N MET A 54 -1.08 4.14 -9.85
CA MET A 54 -0.29 3.36 -8.91
C MET A 54 1.19 3.44 -9.31
N VAL A 55 2.09 3.43 -8.32
CA VAL A 55 3.54 3.36 -8.59
C VAL A 55 3.93 1.95 -9.06
N GLY A 56 3.28 0.94 -8.51
CA GLY A 56 3.47 -0.46 -8.87
C GLY A 56 3.01 -1.41 -7.78
N VAL A 57 3.31 -2.70 -7.97
CA VAL A 57 3.00 -3.78 -7.02
C VAL A 57 4.28 -4.23 -6.34
N ALA A 58 4.23 -4.42 -5.02
CA ALA A 58 5.34 -5.02 -4.28
C ALA A 58 5.39 -6.54 -4.50
N GLN A 59 6.58 -7.09 -4.74
CA GLN A 59 6.83 -8.55 -4.86
C GLN A 59 7.38 -9.16 -3.58
#